data_AF-A0A7V4WKA6-F1
#
_entry.id   AF-A0A7V4WKA6-F1
#
_cell.length_a   1.000
_cell.length_b   1.000
_cell.length_c   1.000
_cell.angle_alpha   90.00
_cell.angle_beta   90.00
_cell.angle_gamma   90.00
#
_symmetry.space_group_name_H-M   'P 1'
#
loop_
_entity.id
_entity.type
_entity.pdbx_description
1 polymer ?
#
loop_
_entity_poly.entity_id
_entity_poly.type
_entity_poly.pdbx_seq_one_letter_code
_entity_poly.pdbx_strand_id
1 'polypeptide(L)'
;MREIINGKVYDTEKATLVADDRYWDGRNWDRRGRNTYLYRTPKGQFFLFRTTQWQGERSSIEPISREEAKEWYEQLPEKHLGYEEAFGEVPEEA
;
A
#
# COMPACT_ATOMS: atom_id res chain seq x y z
N MET A 1 -10.43 -0.10 -7.68
CA MET A 1 -10.29 -1.57 -7.74
C MET A 1 -10.92 -2.22 -6.50
N ARG A 2 -11.68 -3.29 -6.70
CA ARG A 2 -12.37 -4.02 -5.63
C ARG A 2 -12.22 -5.53 -5.86
N GLU A 3 -11.77 -6.24 -4.84
CA GLU A 3 -11.57 -7.69 -4.89
C GLU A 3 -12.03 -8.35 -3.59
N ILE A 4 -12.46 -9.61 -3.67
CA ILE A 4 -12.88 -10.39 -2.50
C ILE A 4 -11.87 -11.51 -2.31
N ILE A 5 -11.10 -11.43 -1.21
CA ILE A 5 -10.04 -12.39 -0.91
C ILE A 5 -10.31 -12.97 0.48
N ASN A 6 -10.35 -14.30 0.60
CA ASN A 6 -10.67 -15.00 1.86
C ASN A 6 -11.97 -14.50 2.53
N GLY A 7 -13.00 -14.20 1.74
CA GLY A 7 -14.30 -13.71 2.23
C GLY A 7 -14.28 -12.25 2.73
N LYS A 8 -13.17 -11.52 2.56
CA LYS A 8 -13.04 -10.10 2.92
C LYS A 8 -13.04 -9.27 1.64
N VAL A 9 -13.78 -8.16 1.67
CA VAL A 9 -13.83 -7.22 0.55
C VAL A 9 -12.73 -6.18 0.73
N TYR A 10 -11.79 -6.14 -0.22
CA TYR A 10 -10.75 -5.13 -0.32
C TYR A 10 -11.12 -4.17 -1.42
N ASP A 11 -11.25 -2.91 -1.05
CA ASP A 11 -11.72 -1.85 -1.93
C ASP A 11 -10.78 -0.66 -1.80
N THR A 12 -10.05 -0.36 -2.87
CA THR A 12 -9.09 0.75 -2.93
C THR A 12 -9.74 2.13 -2.83
N GLU A 13 -11.03 2.28 -3.13
CA GLU A 13 -11.72 3.58 -3.06
C GLU A 13 -12.20 3.87 -1.64
N LYS A 14 -12.57 2.83 -0.89
CA LYS A 14 -12.93 2.95 0.53
C LYS A 14 -11.74 2.86 1.48
N ALA A 15 -10.62 2.32 1.03
CA ALA A 15 -9.42 2.21 1.82
C ALA A 15 -8.62 3.51 1.79
N THR A 16 -7.92 3.78 2.89
CA THR A 16 -7.04 4.93 3.00
C THR A 16 -5.65 4.53 2.48
N LEU A 17 -5.10 5.35 1.60
CA LEU A 17 -3.72 5.19 1.13
C LEU A 17 -2.76 5.56 2.28
N VAL A 18 -1.86 4.65 2.60
CA VAL A 18 -0.90 4.80 3.70
C VAL A 18 0.45 5.26 3.18
N ALA A 19 0.97 4.52 2.21
CA ALA A 19 2.28 4.74 1.61
C ALA A 19 2.31 4.16 0.20
N ASP A 20 3.19 4.65 -0.64
CA ASP A 20 3.40 4.09 -1.97
C ASP A 20 4.80 4.37 -2.52
N ASP A 21 5.06 3.75 -3.66
CA ASP A 21 6.34 3.80 -4.36
C ASP A 21 6.31 4.70 -5.60
N ARG A 22 5.22 5.44 -5.82
CA ARG A 22 5.03 6.28 -7.00
C ARG A 22 5.44 7.72 -6.69
N TYR A 23 6.75 7.94 -6.72
CA TYR A 23 7.34 9.27 -6.62
C TYR A 23 8.17 9.62 -7.85
N TRP A 24 8.46 10.90 -8.00
CA TRP A 24 9.37 11.41 -9.02
C TRP A 24 10.82 11.25 -8.56
N ASP A 25 11.54 10.29 -9.13
CA ASP A 25 12.97 10.07 -8.83
C ASP A 25 13.90 11.04 -9.60
N GLY A 26 13.39 12.21 -10.01
CA GLY A 26 14.15 13.20 -10.79
C GLY A 26 14.37 12.83 -12.27
N ARG A 27 14.03 11.61 -12.69
CA ARG A 27 14.20 11.12 -14.07
C ARG A 27 13.02 10.33 -14.61
N ASN A 28 12.28 9.62 -13.75
CA ASN A 28 11.08 8.86 -14.10
C ASN A 28 10.07 8.91 -12.94
N TRP A 29 8.78 8.95 -13.28
CA TRP A 29 7.66 8.80 -12.34
C TRP A 29 7.31 7.33 -12.09
N ASP A 30 7.95 6.43 -12.83
CA ASP A 30 7.52 5.06 -12.99
C ASP A 30 8.67 4.09 -12.69
N ARG A 31 8.41 3.18 -11.75
CA ARG A 31 9.36 2.22 -11.21
C ARG A 31 9.43 0.99 -12.13
N ARG A 32 9.81 1.22 -13.39
CA ARG A 32 9.86 0.20 -14.45
C ARG A 32 8.49 -0.45 -14.72
N GLY A 33 7.42 0.32 -14.64
CA GLY A 33 6.05 -0.06 -14.98
C GLY A 33 5.35 -0.81 -13.86
N ARG A 34 5.84 -0.76 -12.62
CA ARG A 34 5.24 -1.41 -11.46
C ARG A 34 5.20 -0.44 -10.29
N ASN A 35 4.04 -0.33 -9.65
CA ASN A 35 3.90 0.46 -8.43
C ASN A 35 3.23 -0.38 -7.36
N THR A 36 3.66 -0.18 -6.13
CA THR A 36 3.08 -0.80 -4.95
C THR A 36 2.46 0.30 -4.11
N TYR A 37 1.20 0.10 -3.75
CA TYR A 37 0.45 1.00 -2.87
C TYR A 37 0.03 0.21 -1.63
N LEU A 38 0.34 0.74 -0.46
CA LEU A 38 -0.10 0.21 0.81
C LEU A 38 -1.40 0.89 1.23
N TYR A 39 -2.45 0.10 1.40
CA TYR A 39 -3.77 0.58 1.79
C TYR A 39 -4.19 0.03 3.16
N ARG A 40 -4.97 0.83 3.89
CA ARG A 40 -5.63 0.46 5.13
C ARG A 40 -7.15 0.50 4.94
N THR A 41 -7.80 -0.62 5.22
CA THR A 41 -9.27 -0.69 5.26
C THR A 41 -9.81 0.03 6.50
N PRO A 42 -11.07 0.51 6.48
CA PRO A 42 -11.71 1.11 7.66
C PRO A 42 -11.86 0.14 8.84
N LYS A 43 -11.74 -1.17 8.60
CA LYS A 43 -11.72 -2.21 9.65
C LYS A 43 -10.33 -2.44 10.25
N GLY A 44 -9.32 -1.70 9.83
CA GLY A 44 -7.93 -1.82 10.31
C GLY A 44 -7.11 -2.95 9.68
N GLN A 45 -7.61 -3.59 8.62
CA GLN A 45 -6.83 -4.56 7.83
C GLN A 45 -6.02 -3.86 6.75
N PHE A 46 -4.83 -4.39 6.45
CA PHE A 46 -3.92 -3.84 5.46
C PHE A 46 -3.87 -4.72 4.22
N PHE A 47 -3.63 -4.10 3.08
CA PHE A 47 -3.42 -4.80 1.83
C PHE A 47 -2.52 -3.99 0.90
N LEU A 48 -1.77 -4.71 0.07
CA LEU A 48 -0.99 -4.13 -1.01
C LEU A 48 -1.81 -4.17 -2.28
N PHE A 49 -1.82 -3.05 -2.97
CA PHE A 49 -2.30 -2.97 -4.34
C PHE A 49 -1.10 -2.81 -5.25
N ARG A 50 -0.82 -3.82 -6.06
CA ARG A 50 0.27 -3.81 -7.03
C ARG A 50 -0.31 -3.49 -8.39
N THR A 51 0.11 -2.37 -8.97
CA THR A 51 -0.26 -1.98 -10.33
C THR A 51 0.92 -2.21 -11.26
N THR A 52 0.60 -2.56 -12.50
CA THR A 52 1.59 -2.76 -13.55
C THR A 52 1.09 -2.15 -14.85
N GLN A 53 1.98 -1.54 -15.61
CA GLN A 53 1.72 -0.97 -16.94
C GLN A 53 2.12 -1.92 -18.07
N TRP A 54 2.65 -3.10 -17.75
CA TRP A 54 3.09 -4.08 -18.73
C TRP A 54 1.92 -4.84 -19.33
N GLN A 55 1.89 -4.94 -20.67
CA GLN A 55 0.86 -5.74 -21.35
C GLN A 55 0.96 -7.21 -20.92
N GLY A 56 -0.13 -7.73 -20.38
CA GLY A 56 -0.25 -9.12 -19.95
C GLY A 56 -0.13 -9.32 -18.44
N GLU A 57 0.46 -8.38 -17.71
CA GLU A 57 0.37 -8.38 -16.25
C GLU A 57 -0.92 -7.69 -15.79
N ARG A 58 -1.54 -8.20 -14.72
CA ARG A 58 -2.74 -7.62 -14.14
C ARG A 58 -2.40 -7.00 -12.78
N SER A 59 -3.13 -5.94 -12.47
CA SER A 59 -3.12 -5.39 -11.12
C SER A 59 -3.72 -6.42 -10.17
N SER A 60 -3.13 -6.56 -8.99
CA SER A 60 -3.55 -7.54 -7.99
C SER A 60 -3.62 -6.89 -6.61
N ILE A 61 -4.54 -7.39 -5.79
CA ILE A 61 -4.62 -7.05 -4.37
C ILE A 61 -4.07 -8.22 -3.56
N GLU A 62 -3.15 -7.93 -2.66
CA GLU A 62 -2.57 -8.91 -1.74
C GLU A 62 -2.85 -8.46 -0.30
N PRO A 63 -3.70 -9.19 0.45
CA PRO A 63 -3.92 -8.90 1.85
C PRO A 63 -2.67 -9.28 2.64
N ILE A 64 -2.21 -8.37 3.48
CA ILE A 64 -1.00 -8.56 4.29
C ILE A 64 -1.30 -8.35 5.77
N SER A 65 -0.42 -8.89 6.60
CA SER A 65 -0.50 -8.70 8.05
C SER A 65 -0.07 -7.30 8.45
N ARG A 66 -0.42 -6.88 9.67
CA ARG A 66 -0.02 -5.57 10.21
C ARG A 66 1.50 -5.43 10.30
N GLU A 67 2.19 -6.51 10.67
CA GLU A 67 3.65 -6.57 10.77
C GLU A 67 4.30 -6.33 9.40
N GLU A 68 3.87 -7.08 8.39
CA GLU A 68 4.31 -6.87 7.00
C GLU A 68 4.00 -5.45 6.53
N ALA A 69 2.85 -4.90 6.90
CA ALA A 69 2.47 -3.53 6.52
C ALA A 69 3.42 -2.48 7.12
N LYS A 70 3.95 -2.70 8.34
CA LYS A 70 4.97 -1.84 8.95
C LYS A 70 6.29 -1.92 8.16
N GLU A 71 6.74 -3.13 7.83
CA GLU A 71 7.96 -3.33 7.02
C GLU A 71 7.83 -2.67 5.64
N TRP A 72 6.66 -2.78 5.00
CA TRP A 72 6.39 -2.09 3.74
C TRP A 72 6.34 -0.58 3.91
N TYR A 73 5.71 -0.07 4.96
CA TYR A 73 5.66 1.35 5.24
C TYR A 73 7.06 1.95 5.46
N GLU A 74 7.98 1.21 6.07
CA GLU A 74 9.37 1.64 6.25
C GLU A 74 10.17 1.63 4.93
N GLN A 75 9.92 0.65 4.06
CA GLN A 75 10.57 0.53 2.76
C GLN A 75 10.04 1.51 1.70
N LEU A 76 8.77 1.89 1.79
CA LEU A 76 8.14 2.79 0.82
C LEU A 76 8.59 4.24 1.04
N PRO A 77 9.00 4.95 -0.03
CA PRO A 77 9.52 6.30 0.06
C PRO A 77 8.43 7.35 0.32
N GLU A 78 7.25 7.20 -0.31
CA GLU A 78 6.14 8.14 -0.11
C GLU A 78 5.26 7.67 1.04
N LYS A 79 5.13 8.52 2.05
CA LYS A 79 4.28 8.27 3.23
C LYS A 79 3.18 9.32 3.24
N HIS A 80 1.97 8.89 2.88
CA HIS A 80 0.79 9.75 2.85
C HIS A 80 0.14 9.90 4.22
N LEU A 81 0.22 8.86 5.05
CA LEU A 81 -0.22 8.89 6.45
C LEU A 81 0.99 8.78 7.37
N GLY A 82 0.95 9.47 8.51
CA GLY A 82 1.93 9.27 9.58
C GLY A 82 1.80 7.88 10.21
N TYR A 83 2.88 7.36 10.81
CA TYR A 83 2.89 6.01 11.39
C TYR A 83 1.80 5.81 12.46
N GLU A 84 1.59 6.82 13.30
CA GLU A 84 0.52 6.82 14.31
C GLU A 84 -0.87 6.82 13.69
N GLU A 85 -1.09 7.57 12.61
CA GLU A 85 -2.39 7.59 11.93
C GLU A 85 -2.65 6.32 11.13
N ALA A 86 -1.59 5.74 10.55
CA ALA A 86 -1.60 4.50 9.80
C ALA A 86 -1.86 3.28 10.69
N PHE A 87 -1.12 3.16 11.80
CA PHE A 87 -1.13 1.97 12.64
C PHE A 87 -1.82 2.17 13.98
N GLY A 88 -2.11 3.41 14.40
CA GLY A 88 -2.62 3.70 15.74
C GLY A 88 -1.57 3.48 16.83
N GLU A 89 -0.28 3.51 16.47
CA GLU A 89 0.85 3.24 17.37
C GLU A 89 1.86 4.39 17.28
N VAL A 90 2.33 4.86 18.42
CA VAL A 90 3.44 5.82 18.47
C VAL A 90 4.72 5.03 18.19
N PRO A 91 5.55 5.44 17.20
CA PRO A 91 6.86 4.81 17.04
C PRO A 91 7.70 5.04 18.31
N GLU A 92 8.40 4.01 18.76
CA GLU A 92 9.30 4.09 19.91
C GLU A 92 10.44 5.08 19.59
N GLU A 93 10.68 6.05 20.47
CA GLU A 93 11.78 7.02 20.32
C GLU A 93 13.12 6.29 20.55
N ALA A 94 14.05 6.41 19.61
CA ALA A 94 15.39 5.81 19.65
C ALA A 94 16.43 6.75 20.25
#